data_AF-A0A974D570-F1
#
_entry.id   AF-A0A974D570-F1
#
_cell.length_a   1.000
_cell.length_b   1.000
_cell.length_c   1.000
_cell.angle_alpha   90.00
_cell.angle_beta   90.00
_cell.angle_gamma   90.00
#
_symmetry.space_group_name_H-M   'P 1'
#
loop_
_entity.id
_entity.type
_entity.pdbx_description
1 polymer ?
#
loop_
_entity_poly.entity_id
_entity_poly.type
_entity_poly.pdbx_seq_one_letter_code
_entity_poly.pdbx_strand_id
1 'polypeptide(L)'
;MAPIAVQQGDERDMQQPDTSGIDSEEEEQADLHTYLCKLPSKSDIKEMLREVTSSIINELQDIKRDMLSLATRTDYIETNHSKLIQNQKALNTKINKLKKQCMDEMQRHMDDLENKGRRNNIRVRGVPEIVKAEEIHTALLQIFNSILNKDPSTEIAIDREQRVPKPKGAPLG
;
A
#
# COMPACT_ATOMS: atom_id res chain seq x y z
N MET A 1 -26.36 -5.37 32.23
CA MET A 1 -27.41 -6.35 31.90
C MET A 1 -27.17 -7.59 32.74
N ALA A 2 -28.07 -7.86 33.67
CA ALA A 2 -28.17 -9.11 34.45
C ALA A 2 -29.40 -9.90 33.96
N PRO A 3 -29.51 -11.18 34.32
CA PRO A 3 -30.77 -11.69 34.93
C PRO A 3 -30.42 -12.61 36.13
N ILE A 4 -30.95 -12.48 37.36
CA ILE A 4 -32.33 -12.60 37.90
C ILE A 4 -33.07 -13.86 37.43
N ALA A 5 -33.11 -14.87 38.32
CA ALA A 5 -34.11 -15.94 38.33
C ALA A 5 -34.71 -16.05 39.73
N VAL A 6 -36.04 -15.97 39.78
CA VAL A 6 -36.93 -16.02 40.95
C VAL A 6 -37.89 -17.18 40.74
N GLN A 7 -38.10 -18.01 41.76
CA GLN A 7 -39.29 -18.86 42.00
C GLN A 7 -39.23 -19.26 43.50
N GLN A 8 -40.08 -18.70 44.37
CA GLN A 8 -41.41 -19.21 44.78
C GLN A 8 -41.35 -20.70 45.16
N GLY A 9 -41.62 -21.17 46.37
CA GLY A 9 -42.43 -20.67 47.50
C GLY A 9 -43.32 -21.84 47.91
N ASP A 10 -43.25 -22.31 49.16
CA ASP A 10 -44.30 -23.17 49.72
C ASP A 10 -44.36 -23.03 51.25
N GLU A 11 -45.56 -22.72 51.73
CA GLU A 11 -45.93 -22.50 53.13
C GLU A 11 -46.68 -23.72 53.68
N ARG A 12 -46.58 -23.88 55.01
CA ARG A 12 -47.50 -24.53 55.99
C ARG A 12 -46.76 -25.50 56.91
N ASP A 13 -46.99 -25.59 58.22
CA ASP A 13 -47.86 -24.87 59.17
C ASP A 13 -47.42 -25.27 60.59
N MET A 14 -47.66 -24.36 61.54
CA MET A 14 -48.00 -24.58 62.96
C MET A 14 -47.32 -25.68 63.81
N GLN A 15 -46.57 -25.26 64.84
CA GLN A 15 -47.00 -25.30 66.26
C GLN A 15 -45.91 -24.75 67.20
N GLN A 16 -46.25 -23.71 67.98
CA GLN A 16 -45.55 -23.31 69.20
C GLN A 16 -45.83 -24.33 70.32
N PRO A 17 -44.99 -24.38 71.37
CA PRO A 17 -45.40 -23.64 72.57
C PRO A 17 -44.26 -22.86 73.24
N ASP A 18 -44.69 -21.77 73.88
CA ASP A 18 -43.94 -20.93 74.80
C ASP A 18 -43.15 -21.70 75.85
N THR A 19 -41.90 -21.29 76.07
CA THR A 19 -41.34 -21.27 77.43
C THR A 19 -40.58 -19.96 77.63
N SER A 20 -41.09 -19.20 78.59
CA SER A 20 -40.53 -18.01 79.22
C SER A 20 -39.17 -18.25 79.86
N GLY A 21 -38.32 -17.23 79.88
CA GLY A 21 -37.38 -17.05 80.99
C GLY A 21 -36.03 -16.47 80.59
N ILE A 22 -35.87 -15.17 80.85
CA ILE A 22 -34.76 -14.58 81.61
C ILE A 22 -33.35 -15.05 81.18
N ASP A 23 -32.65 -14.22 80.39
CA ASP A 23 -31.23 -13.84 80.58
C ASP A 23 -30.74 -13.02 79.37
N SER A 24 -31.09 -11.72 79.34
CA SER A 24 -30.82 -10.81 78.21
C SER A 24 -29.57 -9.93 78.37
N GLU A 25 -28.53 -10.36 79.10
CA GLU A 25 -27.30 -9.55 79.20
C GLU A 25 -25.98 -10.34 79.01
N GLU A 26 -26.01 -11.67 78.88
CA GLU A 26 -24.78 -12.49 78.67
C GLU A 26 -24.54 -12.93 77.21
N GLU A 27 -25.57 -12.95 76.34
CA GLU A 27 -25.42 -13.39 74.95
C GLU A 27 -24.73 -12.35 74.02
N GLU A 28 -24.88 -11.04 74.27
CA GLU A 28 -24.21 -10.00 73.45
C GLU A 28 -22.70 -9.91 73.71
N GLN A 29 -22.23 -10.22 74.94
CA GLN A 29 -20.79 -10.22 75.25
C GLN A 29 -20.06 -11.44 74.68
N ALA A 30 -20.72 -12.61 74.63
CA ALA A 30 -20.19 -13.79 73.98
C ALA A 30 -20.02 -13.58 72.47
N ASP A 31 -20.92 -12.81 71.85
CA ASP A 31 -20.85 -12.49 70.43
C ASP A 31 -19.69 -11.51 70.14
N LEU A 32 -19.52 -10.46 70.94
CA LEU A 32 -18.46 -9.46 70.73
C LEU A 32 -17.03 -10.04 70.85
N HIS A 33 -16.80 -10.91 71.84
CA HIS A 33 -15.51 -11.60 72.01
C HIS A 33 -15.25 -12.59 70.86
N THR A 34 -16.30 -13.27 70.37
CA THR A 34 -16.21 -14.14 69.19
C THR A 34 -15.88 -13.35 67.93
N TYR A 35 -16.44 -12.16 67.75
CA TYR A 35 -16.06 -11.25 66.65
C TYR A 35 -14.63 -10.73 66.78
N LEU A 36 -14.17 -10.40 67.99
CA LEU A 36 -12.78 -9.99 68.25
C LEU A 36 -11.77 -11.11 67.97
N CYS A 37 -12.10 -12.36 68.27
CA CYS A 37 -11.27 -13.52 67.92
C CYS A 37 -11.30 -13.88 66.43
N LYS A 38 -12.32 -13.43 65.68
CA LYS A 38 -12.42 -13.57 64.22
C LYS A 38 -11.67 -12.48 63.45
N LEU A 39 -11.24 -11.42 64.13
CA LEU A 39 -10.44 -10.38 63.47
C LEU A 39 -9.04 -10.92 63.16
N PRO A 40 -8.53 -10.64 61.95
CA PRO A 40 -7.17 -11.02 61.59
C PRO A 40 -6.19 -10.40 62.59
N SER A 41 -5.31 -11.23 63.10
CA SER A 41 -4.25 -10.82 63.99
C SER A 41 -3.29 -9.87 63.26
N LYS A 42 -2.54 -9.07 64.02
CA LYS A 42 -1.48 -8.21 63.47
C LYS A 42 -0.44 -9.00 62.65
N SER A 43 -0.24 -10.28 62.93
CA SER A 43 0.57 -11.19 62.13
C SER A 43 -0.06 -11.47 60.77
N ASP A 44 -1.36 -11.77 60.72
CA ASP A 44 -2.08 -12.11 59.49
C ASP A 44 -2.06 -10.92 58.50
N ILE A 45 -2.23 -9.69 59.01
CA ILE A 45 -2.13 -8.48 58.19
C ILE A 45 -0.72 -8.31 57.61
N LYS A 46 0.32 -8.61 58.41
CA LYS A 46 1.71 -8.54 57.94
C LYS A 46 2.01 -9.61 56.89
N GLU A 47 1.44 -10.80 57.04
CA GLU A 47 1.59 -11.89 56.09
C GLU A 47 0.91 -11.56 54.77
N MET A 48 -0.35 -11.11 54.80
CA MET A 48 -1.05 -10.62 53.61
C MET A 48 -0.29 -9.48 52.91
N LEU A 49 0.25 -8.52 53.65
CA LEU A 49 1.07 -7.45 53.07
C LEU A 49 2.35 -7.98 52.41
N ARG A 50 3.00 -9.00 53.00
CA ARG A 50 4.17 -9.64 52.40
C ARG A 50 3.81 -10.39 51.13
N GLU A 51 2.71 -11.13 51.13
CA GLU A 51 2.21 -11.84 49.96
C GLU A 51 1.87 -10.89 48.82
N VAL A 52 1.12 -9.82 49.09
CA VAL A 52 0.78 -8.79 48.10
C VAL A 52 2.05 -8.13 47.57
N THR A 53 2.99 -7.75 48.45
CA THR A 53 4.26 -7.15 48.04
C THR A 53 5.06 -8.11 47.16
N SER A 54 5.11 -9.40 47.51
CA SER A 54 5.78 -10.44 46.72
C SER A 54 5.14 -10.61 45.34
N SER A 55 3.80 -10.66 45.28
CA SER A 55 3.04 -10.73 44.03
C SER A 55 3.35 -9.55 43.12
N ILE A 56 3.32 -8.32 43.65
CA ILE A 56 3.66 -7.10 42.90
C ILE A 56 5.11 -7.14 42.38
N ILE A 57 6.06 -7.59 43.19
CA ILE A 57 7.46 -7.70 42.76
C ILE A 57 7.59 -8.70 41.60
N ASN A 58 6.89 -9.82 41.66
CA ASN A 58 6.91 -10.84 40.59
C ASN A 58 6.31 -10.28 39.30
N GLU A 59 5.13 -9.66 39.37
CA GLU A 59 4.48 -9.02 38.22
C GLU A 59 5.36 -7.93 37.60
N LEU A 60 6.00 -7.10 38.43
CA LEU A 60 6.94 -6.08 37.95
C LEU A 60 8.16 -6.69 37.24
N GLN A 61 8.65 -7.83 37.71
CA GLN A 61 9.73 -8.54 37.03
C GLN A 61 9.27 -9.10 35.68
N ASP A 62 8.05 -9.64 35.59
CA ASP A 62 7.49 -10.15 34.33
C ASP A 62 7.30 -9.01 33.32
N ILE A 63 6.68 -7.90 33.73
CA ILE A 63 6.53 -6.70 32.89
C ILE A 63 7.89 -6.21 32.39
N LYS A 64 8.91 -6.23 33.25
CA LYS A 64 10.27 -5.83 32.85
C LYS A 64 10.86 -6.77 31.80
N ARG A 65 10.66 -8.09 31.92
CA ARG A 65 11.11 -9.07 30.92
C ARG A 65 10.40 -8.86 29.59
N ASP A 66 9.09 -8.65 29.62
CA ASP A 66 8.29 -8.40 28.42
C ASP A 66 8.70 -7.09 27.73
N MET A 67 8.97 -6.04 28.50
CA MET A 67 9.45 -4.76 27.97
C MET A 67 10.80 -4.91 27.25
N LEU A 68 11.74 -5.67 27.81
CA LEU A 68 13.03 -5.95 27.17
C LEU A 68 12.85 -6.78 25.89
N SER A 69 11.98 -7.79 25.92
CA SER A 69 11.62 -8.59 24.75
C SER A 69 11.01 -7.71 23.64
N LEU A 70 10.08 -6.82 23.97
CA LEU A 70 9.49 -5.87 23.02
C LEU A 70 10.52 -4.90 22.46
N ALA A 71 11.44 -4.39 23.27
CA ALA A 71 12.51 -3.50 22.81
C ALA A 71 13.37 -4.20 21.75
N THR A 72 13.87 -5.41 22.04
CA THR A 72 14.71 -6.17 21.08
C THR A 72 13.97 -6.51 19.78
N ARG A 73 12.68 -6.87 19.88
CA ARG A 73 11.85 -7.14 18.70
C ARG A 73 11.61 -5.88 17.88
N THR A 74 11.45 -4.72 18.52
CA THR A 74 11.28 -3.43 17.87
C THR A 74 12.55 -3.04 17.12
N ASP A 75 13.72 -3.11 17.75
CA ASP A 75 15.02 -2.84 17.12
C ASP A 75 15.25 -3.72 15.88
N TYR A 76 14.88 -5.00 15.97
CA TYR A 76 14.96 -5.93 14.85
C TYR A 76 14.05 -5.52 13.68
N ILE A 77 12.81 -5.14 13.98
CA ILE A 77 11.84 -4.68 12.97
C ILE A 77 12.32 -3.39 12.33
N GLU A 78 12.80 -2.41 13.10
CA GLU A 78 13.30 -1.12 12.59
C GLU A 78 14.52 -1.30 11.67
N THR A 79 15.45 -2.19 12.07
CA THR A 79 16.62 -2.53 11.26
C THR A 79 16.21 -3.17 9.94
N ASN A 80 15.28 -4.11 9.97
CA ASN A 80 14.78 -4.77 8.77
C ASN A 80 13.98 -3.82 7.88
N HIS A 81 13.18 -2.95 8.47
CA HIS A 81 12.44 -1.91 7.75
C HIS A 81 13.40 -0.97 7.00
N SER A 82 14.47 -0.54 7.67
CA SER A 82 15.52 0.28 7.06
C SER A 82 16.18 -0.42 5.86
N LYS A 83 16.49 -1.72 5.97
CA LYS A 83 17.02 -2.53 4.85
C LYS A 83 16.03 -2.63 3.69
N LEU A 84 14.75 -2.85 3.99
CA LEU A 84 13.69 -2.93 2.97
C LEU A 84 13.55 -1.62 2.20
N ILE A 85 13.55 -0.48 2.89
CA ILE A 85 13.51 0.84 2.25
C ILE A 85 14.70 1.05 1.31
N GLN A 86 15.91 0.70 1.76
CA GLN A 86 17.12 0.81 0.93
C GLN A 86 17.03 -0.07 -0.32
N ASN A 87 16.60 -1.32 -0.17
CA ASN A 87 16.43 -2.26 -1.27
C ASN A 87 15.37 -1.76 -2.26
N GLN A 88 14.23 -1.28 -1.77
CA GLN A 88 13.16 -0.72 -2.60
C GLN A 88 13.66 0.47 -3.42
N LYS A 89 14.42 1.39 -2.81
CA LYS A 89 15.01 2.53 -3.51
C LYS A 89 15.99 2.09 -4.60
N ALA A 90 16.83 1.10 -4.31
CA ALA A 90 17.77 0.55 -5.28
C ALA A 90 17.05 -0.10 -6.48
N LEU A 91 16.01 -0.89 -6.22
CA LEU A 91 15.18 -1.52 -7.26
C LEU A 91 14.48 -0.48 -8.13
N ASN A 92 13.83 0.52 -7.52
CA ASN A 92 13.17 1.59 -8.26
C ASN A 92 14.14 2.35 -9.17
N THR A 93 15.36 2.61 -8.70
CA THR A 93 16.39 3.26 -9.50
C THR A 93 16.78 2.40 -10.71
N LYS A 94 16.96 1.08 -10.52
CA LYS A 94 17.26 0.15 -11.62
C LYS A 94 16.13 0.07 -12.64
N ILE A 95 14.89 -0.02 -12.17
CA ILE A 95 13.69 -0.05 -13.04
C ILE A 95 13.62 1.21 -13.89
N ASN A 96 13.78 2.38 -13.29
CA ASN A 96 13.73 3.66 -14.02
C ASN A 96 14.85 3.77 -15.06
N LYS A 97 16.06 3.29 -14.71
CA LYS A 97 17.19 3.27 -15.65
C LYS A 97 16.89 2.36 -16.85
N LEU A 98 16.46 1.13 -16.59
CA LEU A 98 16.12 0.16 -17.64
C LEU A 98 14.99 0.66 -18.54
N LYS A 99 13.94 1.23 -17.94
CA LYS A 99 12.82 1.82 -18.69
C LYS A 99 13.32 2.92 -19.64
N LYS A 100 14.17 3.83 -19.15
CA LYS A 100 14.74 4.89 -19.98
C LYS A 100 15.58 4.33 -21.12
N GLN A 101 16.47 3.40 -20.82
CA GLN A 101 17.33 2.77 -21.84
C GLN A 101 16.52 2.08 -22.93
N CYS A 102 15.50 1.30 -22.54
CA CYS A 102 14.61 0.63 -23.48
C CYS A 102 13.84 1.61 -24.37
N MET A 103 13.31 2.70 -23.79
CA MET A 103 12.64 3.74 -24.58
C MET A 103 13.59 4.43 -25.55
N ASP A 104 14.80 4.78 -25.10
CA ASP A 104 15.80 5.44 -25.94
C ASP A 104 16.26 4.53 -27.09
N GLU A 105 16.47 3.23 -26.84
CA GLU A 105 16.81 2.24 -27.86
C GLU A 105 15.68 2.02 -28.86
N MET A 106 14.45 1.90 -28.37
CA MET A 106 13.27 1.73 -29.22
C MET A 106 13.06 2.97 -30.11
N GLN A 107 13.22 4.17 -29.56
CA GLN A 107 13.13 5.42 -30.34
C GLN A 107 14.17 5.44 -31.46
N ARG A 108 15.44 5.12 -31.16
CA ARG A 108 16.50 5.06 -32.17
C ARG A 108 16.18 4.04 -33.27
N HIS A 109 15.69 2.86 -32.88
CA HIS A 109 15.28 1.85 -33.85
C HIS A 109 14.12 2.32 -34.74
N MET A 110 13.14 3.02 -34.17
CA MET A 110 12.04 3.60 -34.93
C MET A 110 12.53 4.66 -35.92
N ASP A 111 13.39 5.58 -35.46
CA ASP A 111 13.98 6.63 -36.30
C ASP A 111 14.79 6.02 -37.45
N ASP A 112 15.58 4.97 -37.17
CA ASP A 112 16.35 4.25 -38.18
C ASP A 112 15.46 3.55 -39.21
N LEU A 113 14.36 2.92 -38.78
CA LEU A 113 13.40 2.29 -39.68
C LEU A 113 12.68 3.32 -40.54
N GLU A 114 12.29 4.46 -39.97
CA GLU A 114 11.67 5.57 -40.69
C GLU A 114 12.63 6.17 -41.72
N ASN A 115 13.90 6.36 -41.34
CA ASN A 115 14.95 6.84 -42.23
C ASN A 115 15.23 5.85 -43.37
N LYS A 116 15.32 4.55 -43.07
CA LYS A 116 15.47 3.51 -44.11
C LYS A 116 14.27 3.48 -45.05
N GLY A 117 13.06 3.58 -44.52
CA GLY A 117 11.82 3.65 -45.32
C GLY A 117 11.71 4.91 -46.18
N ARG A 118 12.36 6.01 -45.79
CA ARG A 118 12.40 7.28 -46.55
C ARG A 118 13.64 7.45 -47.41
N ARG A 119 14.63 6.57 -47.33
CA ARG A 119 15.94 6.76 -47.97
C ARG A 119 15.85 6.96 -49.48
N ASN A 120 14.88 6.32 -50.12
CA ASN A 120 14.64 6.40 -51.56
C ASN A 120 13.51 7.38 -51.93
N ASN A 121 12.96 8.12 -50.96
CA ASN A 121 11.86 9.04 -51.19
C ASN A 121 12.42 10.46 -51.41
N ILE A 122 12.22 10.99 -52.62
CA ILE A 122 12.60 12.36 -52.96
C ILE A 122 11.38 13.28 -52.83
N ARG A 123 11.55 14.41 -52.14
CA ARG A 123 10.53 15.47 -52.09
C ARG A 123 10.86 16.55 -53.10
N VAL A 124 10.08 16.63 -54.17
CA VAL A 124 10.19 17.70 -55.17
C VAL A 124 9.28 18.87 -54.76
N ARG A 125 9.83 20.08 -54.71
CA ARG A 125 9.09 21.32 -54.39
C ARG A 125 9.04 22.25 -55.61
N GLY A 126 8.03 23.11 -55.68
CA GLY A 126 7.88 24.09 -56.76
C GLY A 126 7.20 23.56 -58.02
N VAL A 127 6.63 22.35 -57.99
CA VAL A 127 5.82 21.82 -59.10
C VAL A 127 4.46 22.52 -59.09
N PRO A 128 4.09 23.26 -60.17
CA PRO A 128 2.82 23.99 -60.24
C PRO A 128 1.62 23.08 -59.96
N GLU A 129 0.58 23.61 -59.31
CA GLU A 129 -0.64 22.84 -59.00
C GLU A 129 -1.50 22.55 -60.23
N ILE A 130 -1.30 23.32 -61.31
CA ILE A 130 -1.94 23.08 -62.61
C ILE A 130 -1.64 21.68 -63.17
N VAL A 131 -0.47 21.11 -62.84
CA VAL A 131 -0.10 19.75 -63.27
C VAL A 131 -0.96 18.75 -62.49
N LYS A 132 -1.89 18.10 -63.20
CA LYS A 132 -2.82 17.13 -62.62
C LYS A 132 -2.08 15.88 -62.16
N ALA A 133 -2.70 15.10 -61.27
CA ALA A 133 -2.12 13.88 -60.73
C ALA A 133 -1.65 12.89 -61.81
N GLU A 134 -2.41 12.78 -62.91
CA GLU A 134 -2.12 11.91 -64.06
C GLU A 134 -0.86 12.33 -64.84
N GLU A 135 -0.48 13.61 -64.78
CA GLU A 135 0.65 14.18 -65.54
C GLU A 135 1.93 14.30 -64.70
N ILE A 136 1.85 14.02 -63.39
CA ILE A 136 2.99 14.15 -62.46
C ILE A 136 4.16 13.27 -62.89
N HIS A 137 3.87 12.03 -63.30
CA HIS A 137 4.91 11.10 -63.73
C HIS A 137 5.74 11.67 -64.88
N THR A 138 5.07 12.16 -65.92
CA THR A 138 5.72 12.76 -67.10
C THR A 138 6.49 14.03 -66.72
N ALA A 139 5.92 14.89 -65.89
CA ALA A 139 6.61 16.09 -65.40
C ALA A 139 7.87 15.73 -64.60
N LEU A 140 7.82 14.70 -63.74
CA LEU A 140 8.97 14.23 -62.98
C LEU A 140 10.06 13.65 -63.88
N LEU A 141 9.72 12.86 -64.90
CA LEU A 141 10.69 12.35 -65.86
C LEU A 141 11.40 13.47 -66.60
N GLN A 142 10.67 14.49 -67.07
CA GLN A 142 11.26 15.65 -67.73
C GLN A 142 12.22 16.40 -66.81
N ILE A 143 11.82 16.64 -65.55
CA ILE A 143 12.67 17.32 -64.56
C ILE A 143 13.93 16.49 -64.26
N PHE A 144 13.79 15.21 -63.96
CA PHE A 144 14.93 14.37 -63.58
C PHE A 144 15.88 14.12 -64.76
N ASN A 145 15.36 13.86 -65.97
CA ASN A 145 16.21 13.71 -67.16
C ASN A 145 16.92 15.01 -67.53
N SER A 146 16.26 16.18 -67.34
CA SER A 146 16.91 17.48 -67.50
C SER A 146 18.07 17.66 -66.51
N ILE A 147 17.89 17.32 -65.23
CA ILE A 147 18.95 17.41 -64.21
C ILE A 147 20.10 16.43 -64.48
N LEU A 148 19.77 15.22 -64.95
CA LEU A 148 20.75 14.17 -65.24
C LEU A 148 21.41 14.29 -66.62
N ASN A 149 21.08 15.33 -67.40
CA ASN A 149 21.53 15.53 -68.79
C ASN A 149 21.25 14.31 -69.68
N LYS A 150 20.03 13.75 -69.59
CA LYS A 150 19.54 12.65 -70.41
C LYS A 150 18.40 13.10 -71.32
N ASP A 151 18.05 12.28 -72.29
CA ASP A 151 16.88 12.53 -73.13
C ASP A 151 15.59 12.56 -72.26
N PRO A 152 14.66 13.51 -72.48
CA PRO A 152 13.44 13.64 -71.67
C PRO A 152 12.58 12.38 -71.59
N SER A 153 12.66 11.51 -72.60
CA SER A 153 11.92 10.24 -72.67
C SER A 153 12.64 9.05 -72.05
N THR A 154 13.86 9.25 -71.52
CA THR A 154 14.60 8.17 -70.87
C THR A 154 13.85 7.67 -69.64
N GLU A 155 13.60 6.37 -69.57
CA GLU A 155 12.88 5.78 -68.45
C GLU A 155 13.70 5.86 -67.15
N ILE A 156 13.05 6.30 -66.08
CA ILE A 156 13.57 6.27 -64.71
C ILE A 156 12.58 5.47 -63.88
N ALA A 157 13.06 4.42 -63.21
CA ALA A 157 12.22 3.59 -62.36
C ALA A 157 11.73 4.40 -61.14
N ILE A 158 10.46 4.78 -61.16
CA ILE A 158 9.76 5.42 -60.05
C ILE A 158 8.69 4.43 -59.59
N ASP A 159 8.80 3.95 -58.34
CA ASP A 159 7.87 2.97 -57.79
C ASP A 159 6.51 3.60 -57.46
N ARG A 160 6.53 4.81 -56.88
CA ARG A 160 5.33 5.57 -56.51
C ARG A 160 5.57 7.08 -56.55
N GLU A 161 4.57 7.79 -57.04
CA GLU A 161 4.51 9.25 -57.06
C GLU A 161 3.16 9.73 -56.53
N GLN A 162 3.19 10.78 -55.71
CA GLN A 162 1.98 11.41 -55.19
C GLN A 162 2.28 12.83 -54.72
N ARG A 163 1.27 13.70 -54.78
CA ARG A 163 1.34 14.99 -54.08
C ARG A 163 1.12 14.77 -52.59
N VAL A 164 1.93 15.45 -51.78
CA VAL A 164 1.72 15.45 -50.32
C VAL A 164 0.49 16.32 -50.01
N PRO A 165 -0.51 15.81 -49.28
CA PRO A 165 -1.68 16.59 -48.88
C PRO A 165 -1.24 17.82 -48.09
N LYS A 166 -1.81 19.00 -48.40
CA LYS A 166 -1.56 20.20 -47.60
C LYS A 166 -2.15 20.00 -46.19
N PRO A 167 -1.42 20.34 -45.11
CA PRO A 167 -1.99 20.37 -43.78
C PRO A 167 -3.12 21.41 -43.73
N LYS A 168 -4.22 21.07 -43.04
CA LYS A 168 -5.37 21.97 -42.88
C LYS A 168 -4.90 23.30 -42.25
N GLY A 169 -4.99 24.40 -43.00
CA GLY A 169 -4.61 25.74 -42.56
C GLY A 169 -3.36 26.36 -43.21
N ALA A 170 -2.70 25.67 -44.16
CA ALA A 170 -1.60 26.28 -44.93
C ALA A 170 -2.13 27.35 -45.92
N PRO A 171 -1.43 28.49 -46.08
CA PRO A 171 -1.84 29.54 -47.01
C PRO A 171 -1.90 29.02 -48.46
N LEU A 172 -2.93 29.46 -49.20
CA LEU A 172 -3.05 29.25 -50.63
C LEU A 172 -1.99 30.12 -51.31
N GLY A 173 -0.89 29.48 -51.74
CA GLY A 173 0.10 30.07 -52.64
C GLY A 173 -0.28 29.84 -54.09
#